data_AF-A0A7V8SWC0-F1
#
_entry.id   AF-A0A7V8SWC0-F1
#
_cell.length_a   1.000
_cell.length_b   1.000
_cell.length_c   1.000
_cell.angle_alpha   90.00
_cell.angle_beta   90.00
_cell.angle_gamma   90.00
#
_symmetry.space_group_name_H-M   'P 1'
#
loop_
_entity.id
_entity.type
_entity.pdbx_description
1 polymer ?
#
loop_
_entity_poly.entity_id
_entity_poly.type
_entity_poly.pdbx_seq_one_letter_code
_entity_poly.pdbx_strand_id
1 'polypeptide(L)'
;MDLFEFPRIPGNGEVQTRNSRNLLGAALTEERAAGLLREKVLRVIFQQGFFKLRDPRIEITRVPGELHLPYWLGFYERNGSVHCRVMDAIRRRMEGAKASAFFEQWLAA
;
A
#
# COMPACT_ATOMS: atom_id res chain seq x y z
N MET A 1 -16.73 -7.42 4.66
CA MET A 1 -16.77 -6.60 3.44
C MET A 1 -15.36 -6.11 3.19
N ASP A 2 -14.74 -6.47 2.07
CA ASP A 2 -13.44 -5.94 1.70
C ASP A 2 -13.65 -4.55 1.07
N LEU A 3 -13.14 -3.52 1.72
CA LEU A 3 -13.31 -2.14 1.28
C LEU A 3 -12.42 -1.79 0.07
N PHE A 4 -11.56 -2.72 -0.36
CA PHE A 4 -10.69 -2.60 -1.52
C PHE A 4 -11.01 -3.60 -2.63
N GLU A 5 -12.19 -4.21 -2.60
CA GLU A 5 -12.62 -5.12 -3.65
C GLU A 5 -12.99 -4.35 -4.92
N PHE A 6 -12.22 -4.56 -5.99
CA PHE A 6 -12.51 -4.06 -7.33
C PHE A 6 -12.81 -5.26 -8.24
N PRO A 7 -14.09 -5.61 -8.46
CA PRO A 7 -14.46 -6.80 -9.25
C PRO A 7 -14.06 -6.68 -10.73
N ARG A 8 -13.85 -5.46 -11.22
CA ARG A 8 -13.28 -5.15 -12.53
C ARG A 8 -12.51 -3.84 -12.46
N ILE A 9 -11.67 -3.60 -13.47
CA ILE A 9 -11.03 -2.30 -13.67
C ILE A 9 -12.14 -1.25 -13.89
N PRO A 10 -12.14 -0.13 -13.14
CA PRO A 10 -13.11 0.94 -13.35
C PRO A 10 -12.91 1.58 -14.74
N GLY A 11 -14.01 1.89 -15.42
CA GLY A 11 -13.98 2.63 -16.68
C GLY A 11 -13.69 4.12 -16.45
N ASN A 12 -13.38 4.86 -17.53
CA ASN A 12 -12.98 6.28 -17.43
C ASN A 12 -14.00 7.19 -16.72
N GLY A 13 -15.29 6.87 -16.75
CA GLY A 13 -16.35 7.63 -16.05
C GLY A 13 -16.51 7.28 -14.56
N GLU A 14 -15.83 6.23 -14.09
CA GLU A 14 -15.88 5.75 -12.70
C GLU A 14 -14.64 6.16 -11.90
N VAL A 15 -13.68 6.82 -12.55
CA VAL A 15 -12.44 7.29 -11.95
C VAL A 15 -12.54 8.80 -11.71
N GLN A 16 -12.27 9.23 -10.48
CA GLN A 16 -12.13 10.64 -10.16
C GLN A 16 -10.65 10.98 -9.97
N THR A 17 -10.11 11.79 -10.88
CA THR A 17 -8.75 12.36 -10.71
C THR A 17 -8.79 13.53 -9.74
N ARG A 18 -7.96 13.48 -8.70
CA ARG A 18 -7.76 14.59 -7.76
C ARG A 18 -6.32 15.06 -7.80
N ASN A 19 -6.12 16.34 -8.08
CA ASN A 19 -4.82 16.98 -7.97
C ASN A 19 -4.56 17.35 -6.50
N SER A 20 -3.48 16.85 -5.93
CA SER A 20 -3.06 17.15 -4.57
C SER A 20 -1.54 17.24 -4.49
N ARG A 21 -1.04 18.12 -3.63
CA ARG A 21 0.39 18.15 -3.27
C ARG A 21 0.76 17.01 -2.32
N ASN A 22 -0.22 16.44 -1.64
CA ASN A 22 -0.04 15.31 -0.74
C ASN A 22 -0.18 13.98 -1.50
N LEU A 23 0.55 13.87 -2.61
CA LEU A 23 0.59 12.69 -3.45
C LEU A 23 1.97 12.06 -3.32
N LEU A 24 2.01 10.82 -2.85
CA LEU A 24 3.23 10.03 -2.86
C LEU A 24 3.39 9.37 -4.22
N GLY A 25 4.46 9.73 -4.92
CA GLY A 25 4.83 9.07 -6.16
C GLY A 25 5.24 7.61 -5.92
N ALA A 26 5.09 6.78 -6.94
CA ALA A 26 5.59 5.41 -6.90
C ALA A 26 7.11 5.41 -6.72
N ALA A 27 7.59 4.87 -5.60
CA ALA A 27 9.01 4.79 -5.27
C ALA A 27 9.69 3.49 -5.73
N LEU A 28 8.94 2.57 -6.35
CA LEU A 28 9.43 1.26 -6.78
C LEU A 28 9.39 1.16 -8.30
N THR A 29 10.47 0.61 -8.87
CA THR A 29 10.47 0.18 -10.28
C THR A 29 9.57 -1.04 -10.46
N GLU A 30 9.11 -1.28 -11.69
CA GLU A 30 8.26 -2.44 -11.99
C GLU A 30 8.93 -3.77 -11.64
N GLU A 31 10.22 -3.91 -11.94
CA GLU A 31 10.98 -5.14 -11.68
C GLU A 31 11.06 -5.41 -10.18
N ARG A 32 11.29 -4.36 -9.39
CA ARG A 32 11.38 -4.48 -7.93
C ARG A 32 10.02 -4.78 -7.33
N ALA A 33 8.96 -4.13 -7.82
CA ALA A 33 7.59 -4.38 -7.37
C ALA A 33 7.16 -5.83 -7.67
N ALA A 34 7.47 -6.34 -8.87
CA ALA A 34 7.18 -7.72 -9.26
C ALA A 34 7.92 -8.73 -8.37
N GLY A 35 9.21 -8.50 -8.07
CA GLY A 35 9.99 -9.34 -7.16
C GLY A 35 9.40 -9.40 -5.75
N LEU A 36 9.07 -8.24 -5.17
CA LEU A 36 8.45 -8.15 -3.84
C LEU A 36 7.07 -8.83 -3.80
N LEU A 37 6.27 -8.67 -4.85
CA LEU A 37 4.96 -9.30 -4.94
C LEU A 37 5.09 -10.83 -5.02
N ARG A 38 6.05 -11.34 -5.82
CA ARG A 38 6.33 -12.77 -5.91
C ARG A 38 6.72 -13.35 -4.55
N GLU A 39 7.64 -12.72 -3.83
CA GLU A 39 8.05 -13.13 -2.48
C GLU A 39 6.86 -13.13 -1.50
N LYS A 40 6.02 -12.09 -1.56
CA LYS A 40 4.83 -12.00 -0.71
C LYS A 40 3.84 -13.14 -1.00
N VAL A 41 3.56 -13.43 -2.27
CA VAL A 41 2.67 -14.53 -2.68
C VAL A 41 3.24 -15.88 -2.19
N LEU A 42 4.53 -16.13 -2.40
CA LEU A 42 5.18 -17.35 -1.91
C LEU A 42 5.07 -17.49 -0.39
N ARG A 43 5.25 -16.40 0.36
CA ARG A 43 5.08 -16.39 1.82
C ARG A 43 3.65 -16.71 2.24
N VAL A 44 2.65 -16.15 1.55
CA VAL A 44 1.23 -16.45 1.81
C VAL A 44 0.94 -17.93 1.54
N ILE A 45 1.41 -18.47 0.41
CA ILE A 45 1.24 -19.90 0.08
C ILE A 45 1.89 -20.78 1.15
N PHE A 46 3.12 -20.46 1.56
CA PHE A 46 3.82 -21.19 2.60
C PHE A 46 3.09 -21.15 3.95
N GLN A 47 2.49 -20.01 4.30
CA GLN A 47 1.71 -19.87 5.54
C GLN A 47 0.40 -20.67 5.53
N GLN A 48 -0.14 -21.03 4.36
CA GLN A 48 -1.34 -21.87 4.25
C GLN A 48 -1.06 -23.37 4.46
N GLY A 49 0.20 -23.80 4.59
CA GLY A 49 0.56 -25.17 4.96
C GLY A 49 1.87 -25.65 4.33
N PHE A 50 2.30 -26.85 4.73
CA PHE A 50 3.50 -27.52 4.19
C PHE A 50 3.27 -28.10 2.79
N PHE A 51 3.05 -27.23 1.80
CA PHE A 51 3.08 -27.64 0.41
C PHE A 51 4.53 -27.80 -0.04
N LYS A 52 4.90 -28.98 -0.56
CA LYS A 52 6.15 -29.17 -1.32
C LYS A 52 6.00 -28.49 -2.69
N LEU A 53 5.96 -27.17 -2.70
CA LEU A 53 5.86 -26.36 -3.91
C LEU A 53 7.23 -26.39 -4.61
N ARG A 54 7.36 -27.25 -5.63
CA ARG A 54 8.55 -27.28 -6.49
C ARG A 54 8.27 -26.42 -7.71
N ASP A 55 9.15 -25.45 -7.96
CA ASP A 55 9.12 -24.53 -9.10
C ASP A 55 7.74 -23.88 -9.36
N PRO A 56 7.26 -23.01 -8.45
CA PRO A 56 5.99 -22.33 -8.65
C PRO A 56 6.06 -21.37 -9.84
N ARG A 57 5.30 -21.69 -10.89
CA ARG A 57 5.05 -20.82 -12.03
C ARG A 57 4.04 -19.73 -11.64
N ILE A 58 4.55 -18.67 -11.03
CA ILE A 58 3.80 -17.46 -10.72
C ILE A 58 4.04 -16.46 -11.85
N GLU A 59 2.97 -16.13 -12.56
CA GLU A 59 2.95 -15.04 -13.54
C GLU A 59 2.35 -13.80 -12.87
N ILE A 60 3.02 -12.66 -13.04
CA ILE A 60 2.57 -11.37 -12.51
C ILE A 60 2.32 -10.47 -13.70
N THR A 61 1.06 -10.10 -13.90
CA THR A 61 0.65 -9.18 -14.95
C THR A 61 0.25 -7.86 -14.33
N ARG A 62 0.80 -6.76 -14.87
CA ARG A 62 0.39 -5.42 -14.45
C ARG A 62 -1.00 -5.13 -15.00
N VAL A 63 -1.88 -4.69 -14.11
CA VAL A 63 -3.17 -4.14 -14.48
C VAL A 63 -3.01 -2.63 -14.70
N PRO A 64 -3.44 -2.07 -15.84
CA PRO A 64 -3.37 -0.64 -16.05
C PRO A 64 -4.28 0.10 -15.06
N GLY A 65 -3.75 1.13 -14.42
CA GLY A 65 -4.43 1.91 -13.40
C GLY A 65 -3.48 2.35 -12.29
N GLU A 66 -3.77 3.49 -11.68
CA GLU A 66 -3.06 3.99 -10.52
C GLU A 66 -4.05 4.08 -9.35
N LEU A 67 -3.72 3.42 -8.24
CA LEU A 67 -4.54 3.39 -7.04
C LEU A 67 -3.85 4.18 -5.93
N HIS A 68 -4.47 5.27 -5.53
CA HIS A 68 -4.05 6.04 -4.36
C HIS A 68 -4.89 5.66 -3.15
N LEU A 69 -4.21 5.32 -2.06
CA LEU A 69 -4.85 5.01 -0.78
C LEU A 69 -4.84 6.27 0.11
N PRO A 70 -6.01 6.82 0.48
CA PRO A 70 -6.06 7.99 1.33
C PRO A 70 -5.75 7.61 2.79
N TYR A 71 -4.94 8.45 3.44
CA TYR A 71 -4.62 8.35 4.85
C TYR A 71 -4.89 9.68 5.56
N TRP A 72 -5.36 9.60 6.81
CA TRP A 72 -5.42 10.75 7.71
C TRP A 72 -4.18 10.76 8.60
N LEU A 73 -3.54 11.92 8.68
CA LEU A 73 -2.36 12.16 9.50
C LEU A 73 -2.73 13.08 10.66
N GLY A 74 -2.58 12.59 11.89
CA GLY A 74 -2.75 13.36 13.11
C GLY A 74 -1.39 13.70 13.70
N PHE A 75 -1.12 14.99 13.89
CA PHE A 75 0.13 15.47 14.46
C PHE A 75 -0.01 15.71 15.95
N TYR A 76 1.01 15.34 16.70
CA TYR A 76 1.08 15.61 18.14
C TYR A 76 2.52 15.82 18.56
N GLU A 77 2.70 16.57 19.65
CA GLU A 77 4.01 16.80 20.24
C GLU A 77 4.26 15.77 21.36
N ARG A 78 5.50 15.31 21.47
CA ARG A 78 6.00 14.56 22.62
C ARG A 78 7.49 14.84 22.81
N ASN A 79 7.89 15.26 24.01
CA ASN A 79 9.27 15.51 24.38
C ASN A 79 10.01 16.50 23.43
N GLY A 80 9.32 17.54 22.98
CA GLY A 80 9.83 18.54 22.05
C GLY A 80 9.90 18.09 20.59
N SER A 81 9.38 16.89 20.26
CA SER A 81 9.37 16.36 18.90
C SER A 81 7.95 16.22 18.36
N VAL A 82 7.76 16.55 17.08
CA VAL A 82 6.48 16.34 16.37
C VAL A 82 6.42 14.90 15.85
N HIS A 83 5.34 14.21 16.17
CA HIS A 83 5.07 12.85 15.77
C HIS A 83 3.76 12.75 14.97
N CYS A 84 3.62 11.66 14.22
CA CYS A 84 2.46 11.38 13.40
C CYS A 84 1.74 10.10 13.82
N ARG A 85 0.43 10.18 13.98
CA ARG A 85 -0.48 9.03 13.96
C ARG A 85 -1.14 8.94 12.59
N VAL A 86 -1.17 7.72 12.06
CA VAL A 86 -1.66 7.44 10.71
C VAL A 86 -2.90 6.59 10.80
N MET A 87 -3.95 6.97 10.08
CA MET A 87 -5.18 6.21 9.95
C MET A 87 -5.48 5.96 8.48
N ASP A 88 -5.73 4.70 8.11
CA ASP A 88 -6.30 4.35 6.81
C ASP A 88 -7.69 4.99 6.72
N ALA A 89 -7.87 5.93 5.78
CA ALA A 89 -9.11 6.69 5.67
C ALA A 89 -10.28 5.85 5.14
N ILE A 90 -9.99 4.75 4.43
CA ILE A 90 -10.99 3.84 3.90
C ILE A 90 -11.40 2.84 4.98
N ARG A 91 -10.44 2.13 5.57
CA ARG A 91 -10.69 1.13 6.62
C ARG A 91 -11.01 1.72 7.98
N ARG A 92 -10.78 3.03 8.17
CA ARG A 92 -10.93 3.76 9.45
C ARG A 92 -10.16 3.08 10.59
N ARG A 93 -8.97 2.57 10.27
CA ARG A 93 -8.12 1.83 11.19
C ARG A 93 -6.80 2.54 11.37
N MET A 94 -6.34 2.62 12.63
CA MET A 94 -5.01 3.11 12.95
C MET A 94 -3.95 2.18 12.36
N GLU A 95 -3.02 2.76 11.63
CA GLU A 95 -1.86 2.06 11.11
C GLU A 95 -0.75 1.94 12.18
N GLY A 96 0.10 0.94 11.99
CA GLY A 96 1.19 0.63 12.92
C GLY A 96 2.38 1.59 12.81
N ALA A 97 3.36 1.40 13.70
CA ALA A 97 4.55 2.24 13.80
C ALA A 97 5.35 2.38 12.48
N LYS A 98 5.32 1.38 11.60
CA LYS A 98 5.97 1.46 10.28
C LYS A 98 5.36 2.53 9.39
N ALA A 99 4.03 2.67 9.39
CA ALA A 99 3.37 3.69 8.61
C ALA A 99 3.66 5.08 9.19
N SER A 100 3.57 5.23 10.52
CA SER A 100 3.96 6.46 11.21
C SER A 100 5.38 6.89 10.84
N ALA A 101 6.37 6.00 10.96
CA ALA A 101 7.76 6.31 10.66
C ALA A 101 7.96 6.69 9.18
N PHE A 102 7.27 6.00 8.26
CA PHE A 102 7.31 6.33 6.84
C PHE A 102 6.79 7.74 6.55
N PHE A 103 5.62 8.11 7.10
CA PHE A 103 5.06 9.44 6.88
C PHE A 103 5.85 10.54 7.59
N GLU A 104 6.40 10.29 8.78
CA GLU A 104 7.30 11.22 9.46
C GLU A 104 8.55 11.49 8.61
N GLN A 105 9.17 10.44 8.07
CA GLN A 105 10.33 10.59 7.17
C GLN A 105 9.97 11.35 5.90
N TRP A 106 8.83 11.05 5.28
CA TRP A 106 8.38 11.72 4.06
C TRP A 106 8.10 13.21 4.28
N LEU A 107 7.50 13.59 5.42
CA LEU A 107 7.19 14.99 5.73
C LEU A 107 8.43 15.81 6.12
N ALA A 108 9.50 15.14 6.57
CA ALA A 108 10.76 15.78 6.94
C ALA A 108 11.73 15.95 5.75
N ALA A 109 11.45 15.30 4.61
CA ALA A 109 12.23 15.39 3.38
C ALA A 109 11.83 16.60 2.54
#